data_AF-A0A1M5IHU2-F1
#
_entry.id   AF-A0A1M5IHU2-F1
#
_cell.length_a   1.000
_cell.length_b   1.000
_cell.length_c   1.000
_cell.angle_alpha   90.00
_cell.angle_beta   90.00
_cell.angle_gamma   90.00
#
_symmetry.space_group_name_H-M   'P 1'
#
loop_
_entity.id
_entity.type
_entity.pdbx_description
1 polymer ?
#
loop_
_entity_poly.entity_id
_entity_poly.type
_entity_poly.pdbx_seq_one_letter_code
_entity_poly.pdbx_strand_id
1 'polypeptide(L)' 'MHYFDARGVHRRYAVDADEHEWHLRLDDPAFAQRATGSLTGDELTLRGAYSRDGGEWEEDLTLTLRRTRSPDAGR' A
#
# COMPACT_ATOMS: atom_id res chain seq x y z
N MET A 1 9.06 -0.51 4.66
CA MET A 1 8.78 -1.96 4.83
C MET A 1 9.66 -2.75 3.86
N HIS A 2 10.32 -3.81 4.33
CA HIS A 2 11.06 -4.74 3.47
C HIS A 2 10.22 -5.98 3.20
N TYR A 3 10.02 -6.32 1.93
CA TYR A 3 9.32 -7.53 1.51
C TYR A 3 10.29 -8.45 0.79
N PHE A 4 10.25 -9.73 1.13
CA PHE A 4 11.04 -10.79 0.50
C PHE A 4 10.09 -11.93 0.14
N ASP A 5 10.26 -12.51 -1.05
CA ASP A 5 9.55 -13.74 -1.43
C ASP A 5 10.52 -14.87 -1.80
N ALA A 6 9.99 -16.09 -1.93
CA ALA A 6 10.76 -17.31 -2.16
C ALA A 6 11.61 -17.29 -3.45
N ARG A 7 11.40 -16.33 -4.35
CA ARG A 7 12.19 -16.16 -5.58
C ARG A 7 13.50 -15.38 -5.34
N GLY A 8 13.77 -14.95 -4.12
CA GLY A 8 14.94 -14.13 -3.78
C GLY A 8 14.79 -12.66 -4.17
N VAL A 9 13.59 -12.23 -4.60
CA VAL A 9 13.31 -10.83 -4.90
C VAL A 9 13.04 -10.09 -3.60
N HIS A 10 13.80 -9.01 -3.37
CA HIS A 10 13.56 -8.09 -2.29
C HIS A 10 12.96 -6.79 -2.82
N ARG A 11 12.02 -6.23 -2.09
CA ARG A 11 11.43 -4.92 -2.39
C ARG A 11 11.48 -4.04 -1.16
N ARG A 12 11.82 -2.78 -1.37
CA ARG A 12 11.81 -1.76 -0.33
C ARG A 12 10.69 -0.79 -0.62
N TYR A 13 9.71 -0.78 0.27
CA TYR A 13 8.62 0.19 0.25
C TYR A 13 8.91 1.33 1.20
N ALA A 14 8.85 2.56 0.70
CA ALA A 14 8.69 3.75 1.53
C ALA A 14 7.21 3.88 1.90
N VAL A 15 6.95 4.15 3.17
CA VAL A 15 5.59 4.31 3.70
C VAL A 15 5.60 5.50 4.63
N ASP A 16 4.60 6.35 4.50
CA ASP A 16 4.34 7.49 5.36
C ASP A 16 2.83 7.66 5.53
N ALA A 17 2.42 8.26 6.64
CA ALA A 17 1.03 8.49 6.95
C ALA A 17 0.89 9.66 7.92
N ASP A 18 -0.25 10.31 7.87
CA ASP A 18 -0.72 11.25 8.86
C ASP A 18 -2.14 10.87 9.35
N GLU A 19 -2.84 11.80 9.98
CA GLU A 19 -4.18 11.56 10.53
C GLU A 19 -5.24 11.25 9.46
N HIS A 20 -5.03 11.66 8.22
CA HIS A 20 -6.02 11.61 7.13
C HIS A 20 -5.52 10.86 5.90
N GLU A 21 -4.21 10.78 5.69
CA GLU A 21 -3.62 10.16 4.51
C GLU A 21 -2.62 9.06 4.84
N TRP A 22 -2.54 8.10 3.93
CA TRP A 22 -1.52 7.05 3.92
C TRP A 22 -0.91 6.96 2.53
N HIS A 23 0.40 6.85 2.45
CA HIS A 23 1.14 6.75 1.20
C HIS A 23 2.10 5.57 1.25
N LEU A 24 2.20 4.87 0.12
CA LEU A 24 3.17 3.81 -0.11
C LEU A 24 3.81 3.96 -1.47
N ARG A 25 5.13 3.76 -1.54
CA ARG A 25 5.94 3.87 -2.75
C ARG A 25 6.95 2.75 -2.83
N LEU A 26 7.08 2.14 -4.01
CA LEU A 26 8.19 1.30 -4.42
C LEU A 26 8.84 1.99 -5.61
N ASP A 27 10.06 2.47 -5.41
CA ASP A 27 10.83 3.15 -6.46
C ASP A 27 11.89 2.19 -7.00
N ASP A 28 11.49 1.33 -7.95
CA ASP A 28 12.37 0.41 -8.67
C ASP A 28 12.22 0.65 -10.18
N PRO A 29 13.31 0.83 -10.95
CA PRO A 29 13.23 1.12 -12.39
C PRO A 29 12.51 0.05 -13.22
N ALA A 30 12.61 -1.22 -12.85
CA ALA A 30 11.94 -2.30 -13.56
C ALA A 30 10.45 -2.39 -13.16
N PHE A 31 10.12 -2.02 -11.92
CA PHE A 31 8.75 -2.08 -11.43
C PHE A 31 8.49 -1.09 -10.28
N ALA A 32 7.89 0.04 -10.61
CA ALA A 32 7.50 1.05 -9.63
C ALA A 32 6.04 0.86 -9.19
N GLN A 33 5.74 1.13 -7.92
CA GLN A 33 4.38 1.15 -7.39
C GLN A 33 4.16 2.39 -6.54
N ARG A 34 2.94 2.92 -6.57
CA ARG A 34 2.50 3.96 -5.66
C ARG A 34 1.07 3.70 -5.23
N ALA A 35 0.75 4.05 -4.00
CA ALA A 35 -0.61 4.03 -3.51
C ALA A 35 -0.85 5.20 -2.56
N THR A 36 -2.04 5.78 -2.66
CA THR A 36 -2.53 6.81 -1.76
C THR A 36 -3.85 6.36 -1.16
N GLY A 37 -3.97 6.56 0.14
CA GLY A 37 -5.12 6.16 0.93
C GLY A 37 -5.68 7.33 1.71
N SER A 38 -7.01 7.42 1.76
CA SER A 38 -7.72 8.36 2.64
C SER A 38 -8.30 7.62 3.83
N LEU A 39 -8.01 8.10 5.04
CA LEU A 39 -8.55 7.60 6.29
C LEU A 39 -9.77 8.41 6.71
N THR A 40 -10.90 7.73 6.92
CA THR A 40 -12.14 8.34 7.41
C THR A 40 -12.73 7.46 8.50
N GLY A 41 -12.53 7.84 9.76
CA GLY A 41 -13.02 7.09 10.92
C GLY A 41 -12.37 5.70 11.02
N ASP A 42 -13.16 4.66 10.80
CA ASP A 42 -12.71 3.26 10.80
C ASP A 42 -12.40 2.72 9.40
N GLU A 43 -12.44 3.56 8.36
CA GLU A 43 -12.25 3.15 6.97
C GLU A 43 -10.97 3.76 6.36
N LEU A 44 -10.31 2.97 5.52
CA LEU A 44 -9.22 3.39 4.64
C LEU A 44 -9.59 3.02 3.20
N THR A 45 -9.71 4.03 2.33
CA THR A 45 -9.88 3.83 0.89
C THR A 45 -8.57 4.09 0.17
N LEU A 46 -8.03 3.09 -0.50
CA LEU A 46 -6.75 3.09 -1.20
C LEU A 46 -6.94 3.04 -2.71
N ARG A 47 -6.12 3.81 -3.43
CA ARG A 47 -5.92 3.70 -4.86
C ARG A 47 -4.44 3.47 -5.15
N GLY A 48 -4.15 2.40 -5.87
CA GLY A 48 -2.82 1.97 -6.24
C GLY A 48 -2.63 1.97 -7.75
N ALA A 49 -1.43 2.34 -8.16
CA ALA A 49 -0.97 2.27 -9.53
C ALA A 49 0.45 1.70 -9.58
N TYR A 50 0.81 1.16 -10.74
CA TYR A 50 2.15 0.66 -11.01
C TYR A 50 2.68 1.15 -12.35
N SER A 51 3.99 1.06 -12.54
CA SER A 51 4.69 1.29 -13.80
C SER A 51 5.73 0.20 -14.00
N ARG A 52 5.92 -0.23 -15.25
CA ARG A 52 6.95 -1.20 -15.65
C ARG A 52 7.95 -0.53 -16.55
N ASP A 53 9.23 -0.78 -16.30
CA ASP A 53 10.34 -0.31 -17.14
C ASP A 53 10.29 1.21 -17.43
N GLY A 54 9.81 2.01 -16.47
CA GLY A 54 9.64 3.47 -16.61
C GLY A 54 8.50 3.91 -17.55
N GLY A 55 7.62 2.99 -17.95
CA GLY A 55 6.46 3.25 -18.79
C GLY A 55 5.32 3.99 -18.07
N GLU A 56 4.16 4.07 -18.73
CA GLU A 56 2.98 4.74 -18.18
C GLU A 56 2.51 4.11 -16.87
N TRP A 57 1.89 4.94 -16.02
CA TRP A 57 1.28 4.47 -14.78
C TRP A 57 -0.10 3.89 -15.07
N GLU A 58 -0.29 2.64 -14.68
CA GLU A 58 -1.55 1.92 -14.80
C GLU A 58 -2.21 1.80 -13.42
N GLU A 59 -3.50 2.15 -13.32
CA GLU A 59 -4.28 1.87 -12.11
C GLU A 59 -4.53 0.35 -12.01
N ASP A 60 -4.20 -0.27 -10.87
CA ASP A 60 -4.40 -1.72 -10.68
C ASP A 60 -5.25 -2.07 -9.45
N LEU A 61 -5.22 -1.22 -8.43
CA LEU A 61 -5.76 -1.57 -7.13
C LEU A 61 -6.67 -0.48 -6.58
N THR A 62 -7.92 -0.84 -6.31
CA THR A 62 -8.80 -0.05 -5.45
C THR A 62 -9.24 -0.93 -4.29
N LEU A 63 -8.96 -0.50 -3.07
CA LEU A 63 -9.26 -1.24 -1.85
C LEU A 63 -10.00 -0.34 -0.87
N THR A 64 -11.03 -0.88 -0.23
CA THR A 64 -11.65 -0.28 0.95
C THR A 64 -11.45 -1.24 2.11
N LEU A 65 -10.66 -0.82 3.09
CA LEU A 65 -10.38 -1.55 4.32
C LEU A 65 -11.18 -0.92 5.45
N ARG A 66 -11.94 -1.71 6.19
CA ARG A 66 -12.65 -1.25 7.39
C ARG A 66 -12.11 -1.95 8.61
N ARG A 67 -11.67 -1.16 9.60
CA ARG A 67 -11.26 -1.65 10.91
C ARG A 67 -12.45 -2.33 11.58
N THR A 68 -12.32 -3.61 11.85
CA THR A 68 -13.23 -4.33 12.74
C THR A 68 -12.61 -4.34 14.13
N ARG A 69 -13.43 -4.17 15.17
CA ARG A 69 -12.97 -4.51 16.51
C ARG A 69 -12.84 -6.03 16.55
N SER A 70 -11.69 -6.53 16.95
CA SER A 70 -11.61 -7.94 17.34
C SER A 70 -12.58 -8.12 18.51
N PRO A 71 -13.36 -9.22 18.56
CA PRO A 71 -14.06 -9.56 19.79
C PRO A 71 -12.99 -9.64 20.88
N ASP A 72 -13.18 -8.85 21.93
CA ASP A 72 -12.28 -8.74 23.06
C ASP A 72 -11.81 -10.14 23.45
N ALA A 73 -10.50 -10.40 23.41
CA ALA A 73 -9.94 -11.60 24.00
C ALA A 73 -9.94 -11.38 25.51
N GLY A 74 -11.14 -11.41 26.09
CA GLY A 74 -11.37 -11.21 27.52
C GLY A 74 -10.43 -12.12 28.30
N ARG A 75 -9.56 -11.48 29.09
CA ARG A 75 -8.73 -12.11 30.10
C ARG A 75 -9.12 -11.55 31.45
#